data_AF-A0A8B9GZD7-F1
#
_entry.id   AF-A0A8B9GZD7-F1
#
_cell.length_a   1.000
_cell.length_b   1.000
_cell.length_c   1.000
_cell.angle_alpha   90.00
_cell.angle_beta   90.00
_cell.angle_gamma   90.00
#
_symmetry.space_group_name_H-M   'P 1'
#
loop_
_entity.id
_entity.type
_entity.pdbx_description
1 polymer ?
#
loop_
_entity_poly.entity_id
_entity_poly.type
_entity_poly.pdbx_seq_one_letter_code
_entity_poly.pdbx_strand_id
1 'polypeptide(L)'
;MLCIFPPCINNHLPNNSILVSSVHITLFQNKAGLFKCSLALENGEEYRNPTEVKMSQIVLPCHANHCGELSVGQLLKWMDSTACLSAERHAGCSCITACVDDIHFEHTIGIGQVVNIKAKVNRAFASSMEVGIVVSCEDLYSNRQWKVCNAFATFVARRTEAGKAQLKQIIPRTQAEQMEYSIAAERRRMRLIHAEIINDLLSSCCSATQHQLPQHRCEHDAVPAERTRVESVELVLPPHANHQVSTFGGQIMAWMENVATISASRLCNAHPTLRSIDMFHFRGPSHIGDRLVLKAIVNNTFKKSMEVGVCAEAYQGGEPLRHINTAFMTFEVLDQDKKPQTLPRIRPEPVDGKRRFQEAIARKKVRLDRKYIISCKQSEVPHSVPWEPHNQMYLSYNNVSALKMLAALNNWVLTSEKNKVSLYTLEENHMLCIRVETHVAVEAEQVFLLLSDLQRRHEWDPHYKECEVINQADEDDTIYRVVTPSVSKGGKGKDFILLASRRRPCDSDDPYWIALRSVTLPAYPPTEDYTRGEVLSAGFRIKANGSLTKLSYYNQGTPGVLPYISTDVAGLSSSIYSAITSCSAFLEENKDSLAAVPPAAPGEPRWDPV
;
A
#
# COMPACT_ATOMS: atom_id res chain seq x y z
N MET A 1 -24.48 -30.48 -22.02
CA MET A 1 -24.93 -31.60 -21.17
C MET A 1 -25.05 -31.07 -19.75
N LEU A 2 -26.26 -31.03 -19.19
CA LEU A 2 -26.49 -30.69 -17.79
C LEU A 2 -25.88 -31.78 -16.90
N CYS A 3 -25.05 -31.42 -15.93
CA CYS A 3 -24.72 -32.28 -14.79
C CYS A 3 -25.43 -31.71 -13.56
N ILE A 4 -26.46 -32.45 -13.12
CA ILE A 4 -27.21 -32.22 -11.89
C ILE A 4 -26.48 -32.99 -10.78
N PHE A 5 -26.05 -32.32 -9.72
CA PHE A 5 -25.67 -32.98 -8.47
C PHE A 5 -26.82 -32.85 -7.45
N PRO A 6 -27.22 -33.93 -6.74
CA PRO A 6 -28.28 -33.88 -5.75
C PRO A 6 -27.78 -33.32 -4.40
N PRO A 7 -28.65 -32.74 -3.55
CA PRO A 7 -28.27 -32.27 -2.23
C PRO A 7 -28.37 -33.41 -1.20
N CYS A 8 -27.26 -33.72 -0.53
CA CYS A 8 -27.29 -34.50 0.71
C CYS A 8 -27.60 -33.55 1.88
N ILE A 9 -28.85 -33.55 2.34
CA ILE A 9 -29.28 -32.94 3.59
C ILE A 9 -29.16 -34.01 4.67
N ASN A 10 -28.29 -33.80 5.66
CA ASN A 10 -28.31 -34.57 6.90
C ASN A 10 -28.79 -33.64 8.03
N ASN A 11 -30.02 -33.87 8.48
CA ASN A 11 -30.62 -33.26 9.66
C ASN A 11 -29.98 -33.84 10.91
N HIS A 12 -29.54 -32.99 11.83
CA HIS A 12 -29.80 -33.10 13.28
C HIS A 12 -29.09 -31.97 14.03
N LEU A 13 -29.83 -30.95 14.48
CA LEU A 13 -29.57 -30.16 15.69
C LEU A 13 -30.88 -29.44 16.09
N PRO A 14 -31.16 -29.22 17.40
CA PRO A 14 -32.50 -28.91 17.89
C PRO A 14 -32.83 -27.40 17.87
N ASN A 15 -34.11 -27.13 17.64
CA ASN A 15 -34.89 -25.91 17.88
C ASN A 15 -34.18 -24.74 18.58
N ASN A 16 -33.81 -23.73 17.80
CA ASN A 16 -33.98 -22.32 18.18
C ASN A 16 -34.37 -21.53 16.93
N SER A 17 -35.59 -21.00 16.95
CA SER A 17 -36.27 -20.30 15.87
C SER A 17 -35.58 -18.97 15.55
N ILE A 18 -34.82 -18.95 14.45
CA ILE A 18 -34.50 -17.72 13.71
C ILE A 18 -35.34 -17.78 12.43
N LEU A 19 -36.29 -16.87 12.29
CA LEU A 19 -37.01 -16.60 11.04
C LEU A 19 -35.99 -16.14 9.99
N VAL A 20 -35.47 -17.07 9.20
CA VAL A 20 -34.70 -16.78 7.99
C VAL A 20 -35.74 -16.54 6.88
N SER A 21 -35.98 -15.27 6.54
CA SER A 21 -36.73 -14.94 5.34
C SER A 21 -36.00 -15.48 4.11
N SER A 22 -36.75 -16.12 3.23
CA SER A 22 -36.26 -16.87 2.08
C SER A 22 -35.70 -15.92 1.02
N VAL A 23 -34.39 -15.94 0.76
CA VAL A 23 -33.78 -15.14 -0.32
C VAL A 23 -33.77 -15.96 -1.61
N HIS A 24 -34.47 -15.50 -2.65
CA HIS A 24 -34.38 -16.06 -4.01
C HIS A 24 -33.24 -15.40 -4.79
N ILE A 25 -32.27 -16.20 -5.21
CA ILE A 25 -31.18 -15.78 -6.10
C ILE A 25 -31.67 -15.96 -7.55
N THR A 26 -31.80 -14.86 -8.29
CA THR A 26 -32.16 -14.92 -9.72
C THR A 26 -30.92 -14.59 -10.55
N LEU A 27 -30.46 -15.54 -11.37
CA LEU A 27 -29.32 -15.37 -12.27
C LEU A 27 -29.81 -14.82 -13.63
N PHE A 28 -29.45 -13.59 -13.98
CA PHE A 28 -29.67 -13.07 -15.33
C PHE A 28 -28.40 -13.19 -16.17
N GLN A 29 -28.53 -13.84 -17.33
CA GLN A 29 -27.46 -13.97 -18.32
C GLN A 29 -27.54 -12.78 -19.28
N ASN A 30 -26.55 -11.88 -19.26
CA ASN A 30 -26.45 -10.84 -20.29
C ASN A 30 -25.55 -11.31 -21.45
N LYS A 31 -25.68 -10.71 -22.64
CA LYS A 31 -25.01 -11.10 -23.90
C LYS A 31 -23.47 -11.18 -23.86
N ALA A 32 -22.83 -10.84 -22.72
CA ALA A 32 -21.38 -10.88 -22.49
C ALA A 32 -20.93 -11.93 -21.45
N GLY A 33 -21.81 -12.82 -20.94
CA GLY A 33 -21.40 -13.94 -20.09
C GLY A 33 -21.00 -13.60 -18.64
N LEU A 34 -21.17 -12.36 -18.19
CA LEU A 34 -20.95 -11.95 -16.80
C LEU A 34 -22.21 -12.15 -15.95
N PHE A 35 -22.12 -12.98 -14.90
CA PHE A 35 -23.17 -13.14 -13.90
C PHE A 35 -23.14 -11.93 -12.94
N LYS A 36 -24.18 -11.09 -12.96
CA LYS A 36 -24.43 -10.08 -11.92
C LYS A 36 -25.37 -10.67 -10.87
N CYS A 37 -24.91 -10.76 -9.63
CA CYS A 37 -25.75 -11.15 -8.50
C CYS A 37 -26.33 -9.88 -7.87
N SER A 38 -27.54 -9.49 -8.26
CA SER A 38 -28.29 -8.41 -7.60
C SER A 38 -29.27 -9.03 -6.61
N LEU A 39 -29.10 -8.74 -5.32
CA LEU A 39 -30.11 -9.06 -4.30
C LEU A 39 -31.34 -8.20 -4.58
N ALA A 40 -32.39 -8.81 -5.14
CA ALA A 40 -33.71 -8.17 -5.25
C ALA A 40 -34.44 -8.35 -3.91
N LEU A 41 -35.02 -7.28 -3.39
CA LEU A 41 -36.00 -7.37 -2.31
C LEU A 41 -37.27 -8.05 -2.84
N GLU A 42 -38.11 -8.62 -1.97
CA GLU A 42 -39.35 -9.34 -2.33
C GLU A 42 -40.31 -8.53 -3.24
N ASN A 43 -40.10 -7.22 -3.37
CA ASN A 43 -40.88 -6.28 -4.18
C ASN A 43 -40.26 -5.97 -5.57
N GLY A 44 -39.17 -6.63 -5.98
CA GLY A 44 -38.51 -6.39 -7.26
C GLY A 44 -37.59 -5.16 -7.30
N GLU A 45 -37.38 -4.47 -6.17
CA GLU A 45 -36.41 -3.37 -6.05
C GLU A 45 -34.98 -3.89 -5.82
N GLU A 46 -34.01 -3.33 -6.54
CA GLU A 46 -32.57 -3.59 -6.31
C GLU A 46 -32.18 -3.16 -4.88
N TYR A 47 -31.52 -4.06 -4.14
CA TYR A 47 -31.00 -3.74 -2.81
C TYR A 47 -30.03 -2.55 -2.88
N ARG A 48 -30.39 -1.47 -2.18
CA ARG A 48 -29.55 -0.30 -1.99
C ARG A 48 -29.18 -0.14 -0.53
N ASN A 49 -27.91 0.12 -0.27
CA ASN A 49 -27.46 0.40 1.09
C ASN A 49 -28.19 1.67 1.60
N PRO A 50 -28.89 1.62 2.74
CA PRO A 50 -29.72 2.73 3.21
C PRO A 50 -28.90 3.99 3.56
N THR A 51 -27.60 3.82 3.83
CA THR A 51 -26.69 4.94 4.12
C THR A 51 -26.12 5.59 2.85
N GLU A 52 -26.39 5.04 1.66
CA GLU A 52 -25.75 5.50 0.42
C GLU A 52 -26.28 6.87 -0.03
N VAL A 53 -25.37 7.83 -0.15
CA VAL A 53 -25.59 9.17 -0.69
C VAL A 53 -24.90 9.29 -2.03
N LYS A 54 -25.56 9.91 -3.01
CA LYS A 54 -25.00 10.22 -4.32
C LYS A 54 -25.07 11.73 -4.56
N MET A 55 -24.00 12.30 -5.06
CA MET A 55 -23.92 13.68 -5.50
C MET A 55 -23.34 13.70 -6.91
N SER A 56 -23.99 14.41 -7.82
CA SER A 56 -23.51 14.64 -9.19
C SER A 56 -23.39 16.14 -9.43
N GLN A 57 -22.24 16.59 -9.93
CA GLN A 57 -21.96 18.01 -10.17
C GLN A 57 -21.25 18.17 -11.50
N ILE A 58 -21.73 19.10 -12.33
CA ILE A 58 -21.00 19.52 -13.53
C ILE A 58 -19.84 20.44 -13.13
N VAL A 59 -18.66 20.22 -13.71
CA VAL A 59 -17.51 21.10 -13.47
C VAL A 59 -17.68 22.38 -14.27
N LEU A 60 -17.94 23.48 -13.55
CA LEU A 60 -18.06 24.82 -14.11
C LEU A 60 -16.71 25.55 -14.04
N PRO A 61 -16.51 26.63 -14.83
CA PRO A 61 -15.29 27.43 -14.76
C PRO A 61 -14.96 27.95 -13.36
N CYS A 62 -15.97 28.27 -12.53
CA CYS A 62 -15.75 28.69 -11.14
C CYS A 62 -15.26 27.56 -10.20
N HIS A 63 -15.33 26.30 -10.63
CA HIS A 63 -14.82 25.15 -9.90
C HIS A 63 -13.39 24.79 -10.32
N ALA A 64 -12.88 25.37 -11.40
CA ALA A 64 -11.63 24.98 -12.02
C ALA A 64 -10.45 25.86 -11.57
N ASN A 65 -9.26 25.27 -11.67
CA ASN A 65 -7.98 25.97 -11.60
C ASN A 65 -7.68 26.68 -12.93
N HIS A 66 -6.55 27.39 -12.98
CA HIS A 66 -6.09 28.13 -14.16
C HIS A 66 -5.81 27.25 -15.39
N CYS A 67 -5.62 25.94 -15.21
CA CYS A 67 -5.45 24.97 -16.30
C CYS A 67 -6.79 24.46 -16.86
N GLY A 68 -7.93 24.91 -16.33
CA GLY A 68 -9.25 24.41 -16.73
C GLY A 68 -9.56 23.01 -16.18
N GLU A 69 -8.88 22.60 -15.11
CA GLU A 69 -9.13 21.36 -14.38
C GLU A 69 -9.81 21.66 -13.04
N LEU A 70 -10.67 20.77 -12.55
CA LEU A 70 -11.32 20.88 -11.25
C LEU A 70 -10.29 21.11 -10.13
N SER A 71 -10.47 22.18 -9.35
CA SER A 71 -9.69 22.39 -8.13
C SER A 71 -9.89 21.21 -7.18
N VAL A 72 -8.78 20.62 -6.74
CA VAL A 72 -8.84 19.48 -5.82
C VAL A 72 -9.43 19.89 -4.47
N GLY A 73 -9.19 21.10 -4.00
CA GLY A 73 -9.87 21.66 -2.83
C GLY A 73 -11.40 21.65 -2.97
N GLN A 74 -11.93 22.04 -4.13
CA GLN A 74 -13.37 21.98 -4.38
C GLN A 74 -13.89 20.53 -4.40
N LEU A 75 -13.14 19.60 -4.98
CA LEU A 75 -13.46 18.18 -4.94
C LEU A 75 -13.50 17.64 -3.50
N LEU A 76 -12.51 17.96 -2.67
CA LEU A 76 -12.45 17.57 -1.25
C LEU A 76 -13.66 18.09 -0.46
N LYS A 77 -14.11 19.32 -0.76
CA LYS A 77 -15.31 19.89 -0.16
C LYS A 77 -16.56 19.08 -0.49
N TRP A 78 -16.75 18.71 -1.77
CA TRP A 78 -17.89 17.88 -2.19
C TRP A 78 -17.82 16.45 -1.62
N MET A 79 -16.61 15.86 -1.57
CA MET A 79 -16.39 14.55 -0.98
C MET A 79 -16.80 14.51 0.50
N ASP A 80 -16.29 15.45 1.30
CA ASP A 80 -16.61 15.56 2.73
C ASP A 80 -18.09 15.84 2.96
N SER A 81 -18.71 16.73 2.17
CA SER A 81 -20.14 17.03 2.29
C SER A 81 -21.01 15.80 2.01
N THR A 82 -20.67 15.04 0.97
CA THR A 82 -21.40 13.81 0.60
C THR A 82 -21.23 12.72 1.66
N ALA A 83 -20.02 12.60 2.21
CA ALA A 83 -19.70 11.63 3.24
C ALA A 83 -20.34 11.97 4.60
N CYS A 84 -20.35 13.26 4.95
CA CYS A 84 -21.00 13.76 6.15
C CYS A 84 -22.50 13.46 6.10
N LEU A 85 -23.17 13.73 4.97
CA LEU A 85 -24.59 13.42 4.81
C LEU A 85 -24.88 11.91 4.93
N SER A 86 -23.97 11.05 4.46
CA SER A 86 -24.08 9.60 4.63
C SER A 86 -23.95 9.19 6.11
N ALA A 87 -23.00 9.78 6.83
CA ALA A 87 -22.83 9.56 8.27
C ALA A 87 -24.04 10.06 9.07
N GLU A 88 -24.54 11.27 8.80
CA GLU A 88 -25.71 11.85 9.47
C GLU A 88 -26.96 11.02 9.23
N ARG A 89 -27.14 10.49 8.01
CA ARG A 89 -28.27 9.59 7.69
C ARG A 89 -28.25 8.31 8.54
N HIS A 90 -27.06 7.76 8.83
CA HIS A 90 -26.90 6.60 9.70
C HIS A 90 -27.06 6.95 11.19
N ALA A 91 -26.46 8.06 11.61
CA ALA A 91 -26.43 8.48 13.01
C ALA A 91 -27.76 9.08 13.51
N GLY A 92 -28.55 9.67 12.61
CA GLY A 92 -29.74 10.46 12.97
C GLY A 92 -29.41 11.75 13.75
N CYS A 93 -28.16 12.20 13.70
CA CYS A 93 -27.66 13.42 14.33
C CYS A 93 -26.42 13.95 13.60
N SER A 94 -26.00 15.16 13.94
CA SER A 94 -24.84 15.82 13.32
C SER A 94 -23.55 15.03 13.51
N CYS A 95 -22.76 15.01 12.44
CA CYS A 95 -21.48 14.33 12.38
C CYS A 95 -20.37 15.31 12.05
N ILE A 96 -19.21 15.12 12.68
CA ILE A 96 -18.00 15.87 12.38
C ILE A 96 -16.91 14.96 11.81
N THR A 97 -16.14 15.49 10.86
CA THR A 97 -15.00 14.79 10.27
C THR A 97 -13.87 14.70 11.29
N ALA A 98 -13.48 13.50 11.68
CA ALA A 98 -12.42 13.28 12.66
C ALA A 98 -11.09 12.92 12.02
N CYS A 99 -11.12 12.18 10.90
CA CYS A 99 -9.94 11.72 10.20
C CYS A 99 -10.28 11.44 8.74
N VAL A 100 -9.33 11.69 7.86
CA VAL A 100 -9.38 11.32 6.44
C VAL A 100 -8.18 10.41 6.16
N ASP A 101 -8.41 9.31 5.47
CA ASP A 101 -7.38 8.34 5.06
C ASP A 101 -6.54 8.86 3.89
N ASP A 102 -5.51 8.09 3.51
CA ASP A 102 -4.71 8.39 2.33
C ASP A 102 -5.61 8.47 1.08
N ILE A 103 -5.62 9.63 0.41
CA ILE A 103 -6.36 9.84 -0.84
C ILE A 103 -5.34 9.85 -1.98
N HIS A 104 -5.61 9.09 -3.04
CA HIS A 104 -4.80 9.08 -4.27
C HIS A 104 -5.66 9.50 -5.45
N PHE A 105 -5.20 10.50 -6.21
CA PHE A 105 -5.88 11.02 -7.40
C PHE A 105 -5.25 10.43 -8.65
N GLU A 106 -5.97 9.51 -9.30
CA GLU A 106 -5.50 8.80 -10.50
C GLU A 106 -5.58 9.70 -11.73
N HIS A 107 -6.66 10.47 -11.85
CA HIS A 107 -6.99 11.29 -13.01
C HIS A 107 -7.44 12.70 -12.61
N THR A 108 -7.16 13.69 -13.46
CA THR A 108 -7.74 15.03 -13.36
C THR A 108 -9.11 15.08 -14.04
N ILE A 109 -9.93 16.06 -13.64
CA ILE A 109 -11.27 16.28 -14.19
C ILE A 109 -11.30 17.64 -14.86
N GLY A 110 -11.74 17.73 -16.12
CA GLY A 110 -11.82 18.98 -16.88
C GLY A 110 -13.16 19.70 -16.72
N ILE A 111 -13.18 20.99 -17.07
CA ILE A 111 -14.41 21.77 -17.21
C ILE A 111 -15.37 21.09 -18.19
N GLY A 112 -16.66 21.08 -17.87
CA GLY A 112 -17.73 20.48 -18.67
C GLY A 112 -17.96 18.99 -18.41
N GLN A 113 -17.05 18.32 -17.71
CA GLN A 113 -17.25 16.94 -17.27
C GLN A 113 -18.13 16.87 -16.00
N VAL A 114 -18.72 15.71 -15.73
CA VAL A 114 -19.59 15.47 -14.58
C VAL A 114 -18.86 14.63 -13.54
N VAL A 115 -18.75 15.17 -12.32
CA VAL A 115 -18.24 14.46 -11.15
C VAL A 115 -19.40 13.72 -10.48
N ASN A 116 -19.22 12.43 -10.29
CA ASN A 116 -20.16 11.54 -9.62
C ASN A 116 -19.52 11.00 -8.33
N ILE A 117 -19.99 11.46 -7.18
CA ILE A 117 -19.51 11.07 -5.84
C ILE A 117 -20.55 10.17 -5.20
N LYS A 118 -20.13 8.97 -4.77
CA LYS A 118 -20.96 8.04 -3.99
C LYS A 118 -20.31 7.85 -2.62
N ALA A 119 -21.07 8.02 -1.56
CA ALA A 119 -20.61 7.78 -0.20
C ALA A 119 -21.56 6.79 0.51
N LYS A 120 -21.00 5.86 1.28
CA LYS A 120 -21.77 4.93 2.12
C LYS A 120 -21.00 4.62 3.40
N VAL A 121 -21.71 4.29 4.48
CA VAL A 121 -21.07 3.88 5.73
C VAL A 121 -20.68 2.40 5.60
N ASN A 122 -19.38 2.11 5.66
CA ASN A 122 -18.85 0.73 5.60
C ASN A 122 -19.01 0.03 6.94
N ARG A 123 -18.75 0.75 8.03
CA ARG A 123 -18.81 0.20 9.39
C ARG A 123 -19.05 1.30 10.41
N ALA A 124 -20.02 1.09 11.28
CA ALA A 124 -20.21 1.88 12.49
C ALA A 124 -19.53 1.20 13.68
N PHE A 125 -18.91 1.99 14.56
CA PHE A 125 -18.29 1.52 15.79
C PHE A 125 -19.13 1.98 17.00
N ALA A 126 -18.51 2.42 18.09
CA ALA A 126 -19.22 2.94 19.25
C ALA A 126 -19.81 4.33 18.96
N SER A 127 -18.95 5.33 18.76
CA SER A 127 -19.33 6.72 18.47
C SER A 127 -18.78 7.26 17.14
N SER A 128 -17.94 6.46 16.48
CA SER A 128 -17.38 6.78 15.17
C SER A 128 -17.87 5.80 14.12
N MET A 129 -17.81 6.21 12.86
CA MET A 129 -18.08 5.34 11.73
C MET A 129 -17.12 5.64 10.58
N GLU A 130 -16.80 4.60 9.82
CA GLU A 130 -16.05 4.74 8.56
C GLU A 130 -17.03 4.89 7.40
N VAL A 131 -16.82 5.94 6.61
CA VAL A 131 -17.54 6.21 5.37
C VAL A 131 -16.60 5.99 4.19
N GLY A 132 -16.97 5.10 3.28
CA GLY A 132 -16.30 4.91 2.00
C GLY A 132 -16.83 5.90 0.97
N ILE A 133 -15.93 6.51 0.21
CA ILE A 133 -16.21 7.52 -0.80
C ILE A 133 -15.59 7.06 -2.11
N VAL A 134 -16.41 6.99 -3.16
CA VAL A 134 -15.97 6.66 -4.52
C VAL A 134 -16.28 7.85 -5.42
N VAL A 135 -15.25 8.39 -6.05
CA VAL A 135 -15.37 9.47 -7.03
C VAL A 135 -15.14 8.90 -8.42
N SER A 136 -16.09 9.15 -9.30
CA SER A 136 -16.01 8.85 -10.73
C SER A 136 -16.26 10.11 -11.55
N CYS A 137 -15.67 10.16 -12.74
CA CYS A 137 -15.90 11.21 -13.71
C CYS A 137 -16.61 10.62 -14.92
N GLU A 138 -17.51 11.41 -15.50
CA GLU A 138 -18.25 11.09 -16.71
C GLU A 138 -18.11 12.24 -17.71
N ASP A 139 -17.71 11.92 -18.94
CA ASP A 139 -17.75 12.84 -20.06
C ASP A 139 -18.99 12.55 -20.91
N LEU A 140 -19.94 13.47 -20.88
CA LEU A 140 -21.24 13.35 -21.53
C LEU A 140 -21.13 13.32 -23.07
N TYR A 141 -20.07 13.88 -23.66
CA TYR A 141 -19.90 13.89 -25.11
C TYR A 141 -19.35 12.57 -25.63
N SER A 142 -18.36 12.00 -24.92
CA SER A 142 -17.76 10.72 -25.30
C SER A 142 -18.45 9.50 -24.68
N ASN A 143 -19.41 9.73 -23.78
CA ASN A 143 -20.09 8.72 -22.97
C ASN A 143 -19.11 7.79 -22.23
N ARG A 144 -17.95 8.35 -21.85
CA ARG A 144 -16.90 7.63 -21.11
C ARG A 144 -17.04 7.93 -19.63
N GLN A 145 -16.94 6.88 -18.82
CA GLN A 145 -16.89 6.98 -17.38
C GLN A 145 -15.61 6.31 -16.87
N TRP A 146 -14.91 6.97 -15.95
CA TRP A 146 -13.74 6.41 -15.28
C TRP A 146 -13.75 6.78 -13.80
N LYS A 147 -12.99 6.03 -13.03
CA LYS A 147 -12.80 6.28 -11.60
C LYS A 147 -11.70 7.31 -11.40
N VAL A 148 -11.89 8.23 -10.45
CA VAL A 148 -10.93 9.32 -10.17
C VAL A 148 -10.14 9.02 -8.90
N CYS A 149 -10.86 8.68 -7.83
CA CYS A 149 -10.25 8.29 -6.56
C CYS A 149 -11.21 7.48 -5.69
N ASN A 150 -10.63 6.74 -4.75
CA ASN A 150 -11.30 6.21 -3.57
C ASN A 150 -10.77 6.92 -2.34
N ALA A 151 -11.65 7.22 -1.39
CA ALA A 151 -11.27 7.77 -0.10
C ALA A 151 -12.08 7.13 1.02
N PHE A 152 -11.53 7.17 2.23
CA PHE A 152 -12.22 6.73 3.43
C PHE A 152 -12.11 7.84 4.46
N ALA A 153 -13.21 8.16 5.11
CA ALA A 153 -13.26 9.19 6.14
C ALA A 153 -13.91 8.63 7.40
N THR A 154 -13.39 9.03 8.57
CA THR A 154 -13.97 8.70 9.86
C THR A 154 -14.78 9.89 10.36
N PHE A 155 -16.06 9.66 10.60
CA PHE A 155 -16.96 10.64 11.20
C PHE A 155 -17.28 10.26 12.64
N VAL A 156 -17.45 11.26 13.50
CA VAL A 156 -17.89 11.09 14.89
C VAL A 156 -19.24 11.77 15.05
N ALA A 157 -20.19 11.02 15.59
CA ALA A 157 -21.55 11.51 15.81
C ALA A 157 -21.65 12.24 17.16
N ARG A 158 -22.20 13.46 17.14
CA ARG A 158 -22.40 14.30 18.33
C ARG A 158 -23.89 14.56 18.53
N ARG A 159 -24.42 14.10 19.68
CA ARG A 159 -25.85 14.30 20.02
C ARG A 159 -26.09 15.64 20.71
N THR A 160 -25.10 16.10 21.47
CA THR A 160 -25.06 17.40 22.17
C THR A 160 -23.61 17.91 22.18
N GLU A 161 -23.41 19.20 22.45
CA GLU A 161 -22.08 19.86 22.57
C GLU A 161 -21.08 19.04 23.42
N ALA A 162 -21.52 18.31 24.45
CA ALA A 162 -20.65 17.54 25.33
C ALA A 162 -20.69 16.00 25.14
N GLY A 163 -21.62 15.46 24.34
CA GLY A 163 -21.95 14.02 24.34
C GLY A 163 -21.72 13.30 23.01
N LYS A 164 -20.84 12.29 23.01
CA LYS A 164 -20.71 11.33 21.89
C LYS A 164 -21.99 10.48 21.76
N ALA A 165 -22.52 10.36 20.55
CA ALA A 165 -23.68 9.50 20.30
C ALA A 165 -23.25 8.04 20.19
N GLN A 166 -24.06 7.12 20.73
CA GLN A 166 -23.88 5.67 20.52
C GLN A 166 -24.55 5.28 19.20
N LEU A 167 -23.79 4.68 18.29
CA LEU A 167 -24.23 4.31 16.96
C LEU A 167 -24.75 2.88 16.89
N LYS A 168 -25.76 2.66 16.05
CA LYS A 168 -26.21 1.31 15.67
C LYS A 168 -25.16 0.67 14.76
N GLN A 169 -24.85 -0.60 15.01
CA GLN A 169 -23.94 -1.37 14.17
C GLN A 169 -24.57 -1.63 12.79
N ILE A 170 -23.75 -1.60 11.74
CA ILE A 170 -24.19 -1.90 10.37
C ILE A 170 -24.07 -3.41 10.15
N ILE A 171 -25.12 -3.99 9.58
CA ILE A 171 -25.14 -5.41 9.17
C ILE A 171 -24.89 -5.44 7.67
N PRO A 172 -23.69 -5.88 7.21
CA PRO A 172 -23.41 -6.01 5.78
C PRO A 172 -24.25 -7.14 5.18
N ARG A 173 -24.87 -6.93 4.01
CA ARG A 173 -25.72 -7.93 3.35
C ARG A 173 -25.04 -8.60 2.17
N THR A 174 -24.32 -7.82 1.36
CA THR A 174 -23.61 -8.34 0.18
C THR A 174 -22.21 -8.83 0.54
N GLN A 175 -21.63 -9.72 -0.27
CA GLN A 175 -20.21 -10.14 -0.13
C GLN A 175 -19.27 -8.92 -0.16
N ALA A 176 -19.53 -7.96 -1.04
CA ALA A 176 -18.76 -6.73 -1.14
C ALA A 176 -18.83 -5.90 0.17
N GLU A 177 -20.01 -5.76 0.78
CA GLU A 177 -20.16 -5.07 2.06
C GLU A 177 -19.51 -5.84 3.22
N GLN A 178 -19.57 -7.17 3.23
CA GLN A 178 -18.91 -7.99 4.25
C GLN A 178 -17.39 -7.79 4.19
N MET A 179 -16.85 -7.72 2.97
CA MET A 179 -15.44 -7.43 2.73
C MET A 179 -15.07 -6.00 3.15
N GLU A 180 -15.85 -5.00 2.75
CA GLU A 180 -15.62 -3.61 3.17
C GLU A 180 -15.69 -3.45 4.69
N TYR A 181 -16.60 -4.17 5.36
CA TYR A 181 -16.76 -4.18 6.81
C TYR A 181 -15.54 -4.78 7.54
N SER A 182 -14.95 -5.84 6.99
CA SER A 182 -13.73 -6.46 7.54
C SER A 182 -12.52 -5.54 7.36
N ILE A 183 -12.34 -4.98 6.14
CA ILE A 183 -11.24 -4.05 5.84
C ILE A 183 -11.36 -2.77 6.66
N ALA A 184 -12.57 -2.29 6.96
CA ALA A 184 -12.79 -1.09 7.78
C ALA A 184 -12.18 -1.23 9.20
N ALA A 185 -12.19 -2.44 9.78
CA ALA A 185 -11.51 -2.67 11.07
C ALA A 185 -9.98 -2.58 10.93
N GLU A 186 -9.41 -3.12 9.86
CA GLU A 186 -7.98 -3.06 9.59
C GLU A 186 -7.51 -1.63 9.34
N ARG A 187 -8.26 -0.86 8.54
CA ARG A 187 -8.01 0.58 8.36
C ARG A 187 -8.06 1.32 9.69
N ARG A 188 -9.06 1.04 10.54
CA ARG A 188 -9.12 1.63 11.89
C ARG A 188 -7.89 1.27 12.73
N ARG A 189 -7.44 0.02 12.72
CA ARG A 189 -6.21 -0.39 13.41
C ARG A 189 -5.01 0.42 12.91
N MET A 190 -4.86 0.56 11.58
CA MET A 190 -3.78 1.36 10.95
C MET A 190 -3.83 2.86 11.29
N ARG A 191 -5.02 3.44 11.50
CA ARG A 191 -5.17 4.82 11.96
C ARG A 191 -4.63 5.00 13.37
N LEU A 192 -4.97 4.08 14.28
CA LEU A 192 -4.60 4.18 15.69
C LEU A 192 -3.09 4.05 15.92
N ILE A 193 -2.44 3.12 15.21
CA ILE A 193 -0.99 2.90 15.34
C ILE A 193 -0.14 3.84 14.47
N HIS A 194 -0.77 4.72 13.67
CA HIS A 194 -0.05 5.57 12.72
C HIS A 194 1.01 6.45 13.36
N ALA A 195 0.64 7.12 14.46
CA ALA A 195 1.54 8.02 15.17
C ALA A 195 2.72 7.26 15.79
N GLU A 196 2.47 6.06 16.32
CA GLU A 196 3.49 5.17 16.87
C GLU A 196 4.47 4.73 15.78
N ILE A 197 3.98 4.29 14.61
CA ILE A 197 4.82 3.87 13.48
C ILE A 197 5.75 5.02 13.03
N ILE A 198 5.22 6.24 12.89
CA ILE A 198 6.05 7.39 12.49
C ILE A 198 7.12 7.68 13.55
N ASN A 199 6.75 7.71 14.83
CA ASN A 199 7.68 7.96 15.91
C ASN A 199 8.79 6.88 15.98
N ASP A 200 8.42 5.61 15.81
CA ASP A 200 9.37 4.49 15.80
C ASP A 200 10.36 4.58 14.65
N LEU A 201 9.89 4.93 13.44
CA LEU A 201 10.74 5.13 12.27
C LEU A 201 11.74 6.26 12.50
N LEU A 202 11.27 7.41 13.03
CA LEU A 202 12.13 8.54 13.35
C LEU A 202 13.17 8.19 14.41
N SER A 203 12.78 7.46 15.46
CA SER A 203 13.69 7.02 16.53
C SER A 203 14.82 6.12 16.00
N SER A 204 14.51 5.28 15.00
CA SER A 204 15.45 4.34 14.39
C SER A 204 16.40 5.05 13.41
N CYS A 205 15.91 6.06 12.69
CA CYS A 205 16.76 6.91 11.83
C CYS A 205 17.74 7.76 12.65
N CYS A 206 17.34 8.25 13.83
CA CYS A 206 18.26 8.98 14.71
C CYS A 206 19.44 8.14 15.20
N SER A 207 19.33 6.80 15.19
CA SER A 207 20.42 5.90 15.60
C SER A 207 21.36 5.52 14.43
N ALA A 208 20.85 5.48 13.20
CA ALA A 208 21.59 4.99 12.04
C ALA A 208 22.19 6.08 11.12
N THR A 209 21.85 7.36 11.31
CA THR A 209 22.16 8.43 10.32
C THR A 209 23.11 9.54 10.79
N GLN A 210 23.86 9.35 11.88
CA GLN A 210 24.96 10.29 12.20
C GLN A 210 26.17 10.14 11.29
N HIS A 211 26.30 9.02 10.57
CA HIS A 211 27.31 8.84 9.53
C HIS A 211 26.63 8.63 8.18
N GLN A 212 26.95 9.48 7.20
CA GLN A 212 26.59 9.37 5.77
C GLN A 212 25.21 9.92 5.34
N LEU A 213 24.93 11.20 5.60
CA LEU A 213 24.42 12.01 4.48
C LEU A 213 25.57 12.10 3.46
N PRO A 214 25.34 11.92 2.14
CA PRO A 214 26.40 12.12 1.15
C PRO A 214 26.84 13.59 1.22
N GLN A 215 27.92 13.85 1.94
CA GLN A 215 28.47 15.18 2.15
C GLN A 215 29.28 15.69 0.95
N HIS A 216 29.24 15.00 -0.20
CA HIS A 216 29.99 15.47 -1.36
C HIS A 216 29.19 15.34 -2.66
N ARG A 217 29.05 16.51 -3.29
CA ARG A 217 28.62 16.85 -4.67
C ARG A 217 27.14 17.29 -4.80
N CYS A 218 26.97 18.59 -5.04
CA CYS A 218 25.74 19.37 -5.35
C CYS A 218 24.98 20.02 -4.17
N GLU A 219 25.63 20.83 -3.34
CA GLU A 219 24.93 21.86 -2.54
C GLU A 219 24.62 23.14 -3.32
N HIS A 220 25.25 23.37 -4.48
CA HIS A 220 25.11 24.62 -5.24
C HIS A 220 23.76 24.79 -5.97
N ASP A 221 23.05 23.71 -6.31
CA ASP A 221 21.78 23.76 -7.06
C ASP A 221 20.52 23.47 -6.19
N ALA A 222 20.67 23.38 -4.87
CA ALA A 222 19.55 23.09 -3.98
C ALA A 222 18.79 24.38 -3.59
N VAL A 223 17.46 24.36 -3.73
CA VAL A 223 16.59 25.50 -3.41
C VAL A 223 16.31 25.54 -1.91
N PRO A 224 16.52 26.67 -1.19
CA PRO A 224 16.17 26.78 0.22
C PRO A 224 14.67 26.59 0.47
N ALA A 225 14.30 25.74 1.43
CA ALA A 225 12.90 25.47 1.80
C ALA A 225 12.11 26.74 2.15
N GLU A 226 12.75 27.71 2.81
CA GLU A 226 12.16 29.00 3.20
C GLU A 226 11.51 29.75 2.03
N ARG A 227 12.07 29.65 0.82
CA ARG A 227 11.53 30.30 -0.39
C ARG A 227 10.14 29.76 -0.77
N THR A 228 9.81 28.56 -0.32
CA THR A 228 8.53 27.90 -0.59
C THR A 228 7.48 28.18 0.48
N ARG A 229 7.82 28.87 1.58
CA ARG A 229 6.92 29.12 2.71
C ARG A 229 5.75 30.01 2.30
N VAL A 230 4.52 29.56 2.54
CA VAL A 230 3.29 30.32 2.30
C VAL A 230 2.50 30.41 3.60
N GLU A 231 1.92 31.58 3.87
CA GLU A 231 0.98 31.79 4.95
C GLU A 231 -0.27 32.47 4.39
N SER A 232 -1.45 31.97 4.75
CA SER A 232 -2.75 32.57 4.44
C SER A 232 -3.62 32.59 5.69
N VAL A 233 -4.55 33.54 5.76
CA VAL A 233 -5.52 33.63 6.86
C VAL A 233 -6.93 33.69 6.27
N GLU A 234 -7.78 32.76 6.68
CA GLU A 234 -9.16 32.66 6.23
C GLU A 234 -10.12 32.90 7.40
N LEU A 235 -11.12 33.75 7.20
CA LEU A 235 -12.19 33.95 8.18
C LEU A 235 -13.28 32.89 7.98
N VAL A 236 -13.66 32.20 9.05
CA VAL A 236 -14.77 31.25 9.01
C VAL A 236 -16.09 32.02 9.01
N LEU A 237 -16.84 31.88 7.92
CA LEU A 237 -18.13 32.51 7.70
C LEU A 237 -19.25 31.45 7.77
N PRO A 238 -20.52 31.86 7.90
CA PRO A 238 -21.66 30.94 7.91
C PRO A 238 -21.70 29.87 6.80
N PRO A 239 -21.39 30.15 5.51
CA PRO A 239 -21.38 29.10 4.49
C PRO A 239 -20.26 28.05 4.66
N HIS A 240 -19.27 28.31 5.52
CA HIS A 240 -18.14 27.42 5.77
C HIS A 240 -18.43 26.40 6.89
N ALA A 241 -19.56 26.55 7.59
CA ALA A 241 -19.93 25.74 8.74
C ALA A 241 -21.25 25.00 8.52
N ASN A 242 -21.41 23.91 9.25
CA ASN A 242 -22.66 23.15 9.29
C ASN A 242 -23.73 23.90 10.10
N HIS A 243 -24.95 23.33 10.12
CA HIS A 243 -26.09 23.89 10.86
C HIS A 243 -25.87 23.97 12.39
N GLN A 244 -24.78 23.38 12.90
CA GLN A 244 -24.32 23.47 14.29
C GLN A 244 -23.12 24.40 14.46
N VAL A 245 -22.89 25.32 13.52
CA VAL A 245 -21.85 26.37 13.62
C VAL A 245 -20.41 25.81 13.61
N SER A 246 -20.24 24.50 13.41
CA SER A 246 -18.92 23.87 13.28
C SER A 246 -18.45 23.90 11.82
N THR A 247 -17.20 24.32 11.60
CA THR A 247 -16.59 24.39 10.26
C THR A 247 -16.57 23.01 9.60
N PHE A 248 -16.96 22.92 8.32
CA PHE A 248 -16.86 21.68 7.56
C PHE A 248 -15.39 21.29 7.34
N GLY A 249 -15.06 20.02 7.60
CA GLY A 249 -13.72 19.49 7.37
C GLY A 249 -13.29 19.66 5.90
N GLY A 250 -14.23 19.49 4.97
CA GLY A 250 -14.06 19.73 3.54
C GLY A 250 -13.63 21.15 3.19
N GLN A 251 -14.13 22.15 3.92
CA GLN A 251 -13.77 23.54 3.67
C GLN A 251 -12.33 23.84 4.15
N ILE A 252 -11.94 23.30 5.31
CA ILE A 252 -10.56 23.40 5.81
C ILE A 252 -9.60 22.71 4.84
N MET A 253 -9.94 21.50 4.38
CA MET A 253 -9.15 20.78 3.37
C MET A 253 -8.97 21.59 2.08
N ALA A 254 -10.02 22.27 1.61
CA ALA A 254 -9.95 23.10 0.41
C ALA A 254 -8.97 24.26 0.57
N TRP A 255 -9.00 24.97 1.70
CA TRP A 255 -8.04 26.05 1.95
C TRP A 255 -6.62 25.54 2.12
N MET A 256 -6.43 24.40 2.79
CA MET A 256 -5.10 23.78 2.93
C MET A 256 -4.50 23.42 1.57
N GLU A 257 -5.29 22.85 0.67
CA GLU A 257 -4.84 22.49 -0.69
C GLU A 257 -4.41 23.73 -1.48
N ASN A 258 -5.19 24.81 -1.44
CA ASN A 258 -4.83 26.07 -2.11
C ASN A 258 -3.45 26.59 -1.66
N VAL A 259 -3.21 26.63 -0.34
CA VAL A 259 -1.94 27.12 0.22
C VAL A 259 -0.79 26.15 -0.10
N ALA A 260 -1.05 24.84 -0.09
CA ALA A 260 -0.07 23.82 -0.47
C ALA A 260 0.36 23.96 -1.94
N THR A 261 -0.61 24.15 -2.83
CA THR A 261 -0.39 24.30 -4.27
C THR A 261 0.44 25.55 -4.58
N ILE A 262 0.23 26.66 -3.85
CA ILE A 262 1.08 27.85 -3.97
C ILE A 262 2.51 27.54 -3.51
N SER A 263 2.68 26.82 -2.40
CA SER A 263 4.00 26.44 -1.89
C SER A 263 4.76 25.55 -2.88
N ALA A 264 4.10 24.54 -3.46
CA ALA A 264 4.64 23.68 -4.50
C ALA A 264 5.00 24.48 -5.77
N SER A 265 4.15 25.42 -6.18
CA SER A 265 4.38 26.27 -7.35
C SER A 265 5.64 27.13 -7.19
N ARG A 266 5.92 27.64 -5.98
CA ARG A 266 7.14 28.42 -5.69
C ARG A 266 8.44 27.62 -5.83
N LEU A 267 8.38 26.29 -5.71
CA LEU A 267 9.55 25.45 -5.93
C LEU A 267 9.78 25.16 -7.41
N CYS A 268 8.72 24.76 -8.13
CA CYS A 268 8.84 24.27 -9.50
C CYS A 268 8.68 25.35 -10.58
N ASN A 269 8.17 26.54 -10.24
CA ASN A 269 7.79 27.60 -11.18
C ASN A 269 6.87 27.08 -12.32
N ALA A 270 6.03 26.10 -11.99
CA ALA A 270 5.11 25.44 -12.89
C ALA A 270 3.77 25.17 -12.18
N HIS A 271 2.88 24.43 -12.83
CA HIS A 271 1.58 24.07 -12.29
C HIS A 271 1.63 22.66 -11.70
N PRO A 272 1.78 22.52 -10.37
CA PRO A 272 1.84 21.21 -9.73
C PRO A 272 0.44 20.59 -9.66
N THR A 273 0.36 19.30 -9.97
CA THR A 273 -0.84 18.49 -9.80
C THR A 273 -0.77 17.74 -8.48
N LEU A 274 -1.80 17.86 -7.65
CA LEU A 274 -1.91 17.08 -6.41
C LEU A 274 -2.15 15.61 -6.73
N ARG A 275 -1.29 14.72 -6.23
CA ARG A 275 -1.37 13.27 -6.48
C ARG A 275 -1.87 12.49 -5.31
N SER A 276 -1.46 12.85 -4.10
CA SER A 276 -1.97 12.21 -2.90
C SER A 276 -1.99 13.14 -1.70
N ILE A 277 -2.89 12.83 -0.78
CA ILE A 277 -2.95 13.44 0.55
C ILE A 277 -2.76 12.31 1.55
N ASP A 278 -1.81 12.46 2.46
CA ASP A 278 -1.56 11.48 3.52
C ASP A 278 -2.65 11.56 4.60
N MET A 279 -2.91 10.44 5.27
CA MET A 279 -3.88 10.34 6.35
C MET A 279 -3.58 11.35 7.46
N PHE A 280 -4.59 12.10 7.88
CA PHE A 280 -4.48 13.06 8.96
C PHE A 280 -5.71 13.07 9.87
N HIS A 281 -5.56 13.72 11.04
CA HIS A 281 -6.60 13.85 12.05
C HIS A 281 -6.95 15.32 12.29
N PHE A 282 -8.23 15.60 12.51
CA PHE A 282 -8.70 16.84 13.10
C PHE A 282 -8.58 16.73 14.62
N ARG A 283 -7.74 17.59 15.21
CA ARG A 283 -7.41 17.60 16.65
C ARG A 283 -8.36 18.46 17.47
N GLY A 284 -8.88 19.52 16.87
CA GLY A 284 -9.77 20.47 17.53
C GLY A 284 -10.90 20.94 16.63
N PRO A 285 -12.05 21.36 17.20
CA PRO A 285 -13.12 21.96 16.44
C PRO A 285 -12.75 23.38 16.00
N SER A 286 -13.36 23.83 14.91
CA SER A 286 -13.37 25.23 14.48
C SER A 286 -14.83 25.67 14.30
N HIS A 287 -15.10 26.93 14.59
CA HIS A 287 -16.45 27.52 14.58
C HIS A 287 -16.51 28.80 13.74
N ILE A 288 -17.73 29.22 13.39
CA ILE A 288 -17.95 30.52 12.74
C ILE A 288 -17.32 31.65 13.56
N GLY A 289 -16.58 32.55 12.89
CA GLY A 289 -15.85 33.65 13.50
C GLY A 289 -14.39 33.34 13.83
N ASP A 290 -13.96 32.08 13.76
CA ASP A 290 -12.54 31.73 13.83
C ASP A 290 -11.77 32.33 12.66
N ARG A 291 -10.52 32.70 12.91
CA ARG A 291 -9.52 32.97 11.87
C ARG A 291 -8.59 31.78 11.78
N LEU A 292 -8.58 31.13 10.62
CA LEU A 292 -7.71 29.99 10.33
C LEU A 292 -6.43 30.47 9.67
N VAL A 293 -5.32 30.34 10.38
CA VAL A 293 -3.96 30.56 9.86
C VAL A 293 -3.47 29.27 9.25
N LEU A 294 -3.14 29.31 7.97
CA LEU A 294 -2.68 28.20 7.17
C LEU A 294 -1.23 28.44 6.79
N LYS A 295 -0.33 27.58 7.26
CA LYS A 295 1.11 27.67 7.01
C LYS A 295 1.55 26.46 6.20
N ALA A 296 2.07 26.69 4.99
CA ALA A 296 2.57 25.63 4.12
C ALA A 296 4.06 25.81 3.78
N ILE A 297 4.76 24.70 3.59
CA ILE A 297 6.15 24.68 3.14
C ILE A 297 6.50 23.32 2.52
N VAL A 298 7.38 23.31 1.52
CA VAL A 298 7.92 22.06 0.98
C VAL A 298 8.84 21.42 2.01
N ASN A 299 8.52 20.19 2.43
CA ASN A 299 9.30 19.42 3.39
C ASN A 299 10.45 18.67 2.71
N ASN A 300 10.16 18.03 1.57
CA ASN A 300 11.13 17.24 0.83
C ASN A 300 10.74 17.13 -0.65
N THR A 301 11.72 16.85 -1.48
CA THR A 301 11.62 16.63 -2.92
C THR A 301 12.20 15.26 -3.25
N PHE A 302 11.37 14.38 -3.76
CA PHE A 302 11.79 13.13 -4.39
C PHE A 302 12.09 13.38 -5.87
N LYS A 303 12.63 12.37 -6.59
CA LYS A 303 13.04 12.53 -8.00
C LYS A 303 11.97 13.21 -8.88
N LYS A 304 10.71 12.79 -8.77
CA LYS A 304 9.59 13.22 -9.64
C LYS A 304 8.40 13.84 -8.87
N SER A 305 8.50 13.92 -7.55
CA SER A 305 7.41 14.39 -6.69
C SER A 305 7.95 15.19 -5.52
N MET A 306 7.12 16.04 -4.93
CA MET A 306 7.46 16.84 -3.75
C MET A 306 6.39 16.65 -2.68
N GLU A 307 6.79 16.70 -1.41
CA GLU A 307 5.88 16.69 -0.28
C GLU A 307 5.80 18.09 0.32
N VAL A 308 4.57 18.61 0.43
CA VAL A 308 4.26 19.89 1.09
C VAL A 308 3.54 19.59 2.40
N GLY A 309 4.07 20.12 3.50
CA GLY A 309 3.38 20.10 4.79
C GLY A 309 2.52 21.35 4.94
N VAL A 310 1.29 21.19 5.43
CA VAL A 310 0.38 22.30 5.75
C VAL A 310 -0.14 22.17 7.17
N CYS A 311 0.01 23.23 7.97
CA CYS A 311 -0.57 23.34 9.31
C CYS A 311 -1.72 24.33 9.31
N ALA A 312 -2.85 23.95 9.91
CA ALA A 312 -3.99 24.82 10.15
C ALA A 312 -4.15 25.10 11.65
N GLU A 313 -4.13 26.38 12.00
CA GLU A 313 -4.29 26.87 13.38
C GLU A 313 -5.48 27.84 13.43
N ALA A 314 -6.39 27.68 14.39
CA ALA A 314 -7.53 28.58 14.56
C ALA A 314 -7.31 29.49 15.77
N TYR A 315 -7.72 30.74 15.67
CA TYR A 315 -7.83 31.64 16.81
C TYR A 315 -9.06 32.53 16.70
N GLN A 316 -9.58 32.98 17.84
CA GLN A 316 -10.66 33.94 17.92
C GLN A 316 -10.25 35.08 18.85
N GLY A 317 -10.21 36.31 18.33
CA GLY A 317 -9.77 37.46 19.13
C GLY A 317 -8.31 37.33 19.60
N GLY A 318 -8.08 37.44 20.91
CA GLY A 318 -6.76 37.33 21.55
C GLY A 318 -6.43 35.95 22.14
N GLU A 319 -7.24 34.93 21.85
CA GLU A 319 -7.00 33.57 22.33
C GLU A 319 -5.73 32.94 21.72
N PRO A 320 -5.08 31.99 22.43
CA PRO A 320 -3.94 31.27 21.86
C PRO A 320 -4.35 30.45 20.63
N LEU A 321 -3.40 30.28 19.71
CA LEU A 321 -3.58 29.48 18.50
C LEU A 321 -3.90 28.02 18.87
N ARG A 322 -5.03 27.52 18.37
CA ARG A 322 -5.47 26.12 18.52
C ARG A 322 -5.07 25.34 17.28
N HIS A 323 -4.28 24.30 17.44
CA HIS A 323 -3.91 23.43 16.32
C HIS A 323 -5.10 22.58 15.87
N ILE A 324 -5.61 22.84 14.67
CA ILE A 324 -6.77 22.13 14.12
C ILE A 324 -6.32 20.84 13.45
N ASN A 325 -5.41 20.92 12.48
CA ASN A 325 -4.82 19.74 11.85
C ASN A 325 -3.52 20.08 11.13
N THR A 326 -2.75 19.04 10.82
CA THR A 326 -1.60 19.09 9.91
C THR A 326 -1.81 18.02 8.86
N ALA A 327 -1.64 18.37 7.59
CA ALA A 327 -1.71 17.44 6.47
C ALA A 327 -0.42 17.49 5.65
N PHE A 328 -0.14 16.39 4.95
CA PHE A 328 0.99 16.27 4.04
C PHE A 328 0.47 15.90 2.66
N MET A 329 0.86 16.68 1.66
CA MET A 329 0.33 16.60 0.30
C MET A 329 1.48 16.33 -0.67
N THR A 330 1.32 15.32 -1.52
CA THR A 330 2.32 14.97 -2.53
C THR A 330 1.90 15.53 -3.88
N PHE A 331 2.76 16.35 -4.46
CA PHE A 331 2.57 16.97 -5.77
C PHE A 331 3.54 16.41 -6.80
N GLU A 332 3.10 16.36 -8.05
CA GLU A 332 3.93 16.08 -9.22
C GLU A 332 3.78 17.23 -10.23
N VAL A 333 4.80 17.45 -11.04
CA VAL A 333 4.73 18.39 -12.16
C VAL A 333 4.76 17.56 -13.44
N LEU A 334 3.75 17.73 -14.28
CA LEU A 334 3.63 17.04 -15.55
C LEU A 334 4.15 17.93 -16.67
N ASP A 335 4.90 17.35 -17.61
CA ASP A 335 5.28 18.02 -18.85
C ASP A 335 4.12 18.06 -19.87
N GLN A 336 4.39 18.59 -21.07
CA GLN A 336 3.39 18.69 -22.14
C GLN A 336 2.87 17.32 -22.60
N ASP A 337 3.66 16.26 -22.44
CA ASP A 337 3.32 14.87 -22.76
C ASP A 337 2.65 14.14 -21.58
N LYS A 338 2.28 14.87 -20.52
CA LYS A 338 1.73 14.34 -19.26
C LYS A 338 2.67 13.39 -18.51
N LYS A 339 3.98 13.50 -18.71
CA LYS A 339 4.98 12.71 -17.98
C LYS A 339 5.52 13.49 -16.77
N PRO A 340 5.79 12.83 -15.63
CA PRO A 340 6.34 13.51 -14.46
C PRO A 340 7.77 14.03 -14.71
N GLN A 341 7.96 15.32 -14.46
CA GLN A 341 9.23 16.03 -14.59
C GLN A 341 10.10 15.84 -13.33
N THR A 342 11.43 15.84 -13.51
CA THR A 342 12.38 15.88 -12.40
C THR A 342 12.33 17.23 -11.69
N LEU A 343 12.23 17.20 -10.37
CA LEU A 343 12.10 18.40 -9.54
C LEU A 343 13.45 18.85 -8.94
N PRO A 344 13.64 20.16 -8.70
CA PRO A 344 14.83 20.66 -8.02
C PRO A 344 14.90 20.12 -6.58
N ARG A 345 16.11 19.88 -6.07
CA ARG A 345 16.31 19.41 -4.70
C ARG A 345 16.06 20.53 -3.69
N ILE A 346 15.41 20.22 -2.58
CA ILE A 346 15.22 21.17 -1.48
C ILE A 346 16.39 21.11 -0.49
N ARG A 347 16.86 22.28 -0.05
CA ARG A 347 17.79 22.43 1.08
C ARG A 347 16.97 22.72 2.35
N PRO A 348 16.91 21.79 3.32
CA PRO A 348 16.13 21.99 4.53
C PRO A 348 16.70 23.09 5.43
N GLU A 349 15.81 23.80 6.13
CA GLU A 349 16.16 24.74 7.21
C GLU A 349 16.92 24.01 8.34
N PRO A 350 17.82 24.69 9.07
CA PRO A 350 18.42 24.13 10.29
C PRO A 350 17.36 23.67 11.29
N VAL A 351 17.66 22.61 12.04
CA VAL A 351 16.81 22.05 13.11
C VAL A 351 15.45 21.55 12.59
N ASP A 352 14.43 22.41 12.53
CA ASP A 352 13.06 22.04 12.17
C ASP A 352 12.92 21.62 10.70
N GLY A 353 13.72 22.20 9.80
CA GLY A 353 13.72 21.79 8.39
C GLY A 353 14.30 20.40 8.21
N LYS A 354 15.42 20.09 8.88
CA LYS A 354 16.01 18.73 8.88
C LYS A 354 15.05 17.69 9.44
N ARG A 355 14.33 18.02 10.53
CA ARG A 355 13.27 17.17 11.09
C ARG A 355 12.20 16.89 10.04
N ARG A 356 11.59 17.94 9.45
CA ARG A 356 10.56 17.81 8.41
C ARG A 356 11.02 16.99 7.21
N PHE A 357 12.27 17.18 6.78
CA PHE A 357 12.87 16.44 5.68
C PHE A 357 12.94 14.94 5.97
N GLN A 358 13.40 14.54 7.16
CA GLN A 358 13.47 13.14 7.60
C GLN A 358 12.07 12.53 7.77
N GLU A 359 11.14 13.27 8.38
CA GLU A 359 9.75 12.84 8.53
C GLU A 359 9.07 12.59 7.18
N ALA A 360 9.39 13.37 6.14
CA ALA A 360 8.84 13.15 4.80
C ALA A 360 9.29 11.81 4.20
N ILE A 361 10.52 11.38 4.49
CA ILE A 361 11.02 10.06 4.07
C ILE A 361 10.30 8.96 4.86
N ALA A 362 10.10 9.15 6.17
CA ALA A 362 9.32 8.23 7.01
C ALA A 362 7.87 8.09 6.50
N ARG A 363 7.19 9.20 6.20
CA ARG A 363 5.84 9.21 5.62
C ARG A 363 5.79 8.49 4.28
N LYS A 364 6.79 8.66 3.42
CA LYS A 364 6.88 7.92 2.16
C LYS A 364 6.91 6.41 2.37
N LYS A 365 7.67 5.91 3.36
CA LYS A 365 7.63 4.48 3.73
C LYS A 365 6.23 4.07 4.17
N VAL A 366 5.62 4.82 5.09
CA VAL A 366 4.27 4.50 5.63
C VAL A 366 3.22 4.42 4.52
N ARG A 367 3.29 5.32 3.53
CA ARG A 367 2.39 5.31 2.38
C ARG A 367 2.53 4.05 1.53
N LEU A 368 3.77 3.62 1.26
CA LEU A 368 4.03 2.36 0.56
C LEU A 368 3.48 1.17 1.37
N ASP A 369 3.79 1.10 2.68
CA ASP A 369 3.30 0.03 3.55
C ASP A 369 1.77 -0.09 3.51
N ARG A 370 1.06 1.02 3.71
CA ARG A 370 -0.40 1.04 3.74
C ARG A 370 -1.02 0.66 2.40
N LYS A 371 -0.53 1.23 1.31
CA LYS A 371 -1.02 0.98 -0.05
C LYS A 371 -1.04 -0.52 -0.34
N TYR A 372 0.07 -1.20 -0.07
CA TYR A 372 0.19 -2.62 -0.42
C TYR A 372 -0.38 -3.56 0.65
N ILE A 373 -0.33 -3.24 1.96
CA ILE A 373 -0.96 -4.10 2.98
C ILE A 373 -2.49 -4.16 2.79
N ILE A 374 -3.14 -3.02 2.50
CA ILE A 374 -4.59 -2.99 2.28
C ILE A 374 -4.95 -3.72 0.99
N SER A 375 -4.17 -3.51 -0.07
CA SER A 375 -4.33 -4.17 -1.36
C SER A 375 -4.23 -5.70 -1.27
N CYS A 376 -3.22 -6.23 -0.58
CA CYS A 376 -3.03 -7.68 -0.43
C CYS A 376 -4.27 -8.36 0.19
N LYS A 377 -4.94 -7.69 1.12
CA LYS A 377 -6.18 -8.22 1.72
C LYS A 377 -7.36 -8.16 0.75
N GLN A 378 -7.36 -7.24 -0.22
CA GLN A 378 -8.41 -7.13 -1.25
C GLN A 378 -8.26 -8.18 -2.35
N SER A 379 -7.05 -8.65 -2.64
CA SER A 379 -6.84 -9.77 -3.54
C SER A 379 -7.25 -11.08 -2.84
N GLU A 380 -8.29 -11.75 -3.33
CA GLU A 380 -8.79 -13.04 -2.81
C GLU A 380 -7.82 -14.22 -3.05
N VAL A 381 -6.55 -13.95 -3.40
CA VAL A 381 -5.56 -14.98 -3.71
C VAL A 381 -4.91 -15.46 -2.41
N PRO A 382 -5.01 -16.75 -2.06
CA PRO A 382 -4.28 -17.28 -0.91
C PRO A 382 -2.77 -17.16 -1.17
N HIS A 383 -2.06 -16.44 -0.30
CA HIS A 383 -0.62 -16.21 -0.49
C HIS A 383 0.22 -17.46 -0.24
N SER A 384 -0.31 -18.40 0.55
CA SER A 384 0.26 -19.72 0.80
C SER A 384 -0.65 -20.80 0.25
N VAL A 385 -0.04 -21.92 -0.17
CA VAL A 385 -0.79 -23.09 -0.66
C VAL A 385 -0.62 -24.28 0.28
N PRO A 386 -1.66 -25.10 0.50
CA PRO A 386 -1.51 -26.35 1.24
C PRO A 386 -0.44 -27.24 0.59
N TRP A 387 0.50 -27.71 1.40
CA TRP A 387 1.43 -28.73 0.95
C TRP A 387 0.75 -30.09 0.99
N GLU A 388 0.62 -30.68 -0.19
CA GLU A 388 0.06 -32.01 -0.38
C GLU A 388 1.09 -32.88 -1.10
N PRO A 389 1.61 -33.96 -0.49
CA PRO A 389 2.65 -34.79 -1.09
C PRO A 389 2.29 -35.31 -2.49
N HIS A 390 1.01 -35.64 -2.72
CA HIS A 390 0.50 -36.11 -4.01
C HIS A 390 0.62 -35.06 -5.14
N ASN A 391 0.66 -33.77 -4.78
CA ASN A 391 0.76 -32.66 -5.74
C ASN A 391 2.15 -32.00 -5.74
N GLN A 392 3.16 -32.62 -5.12
CA GLN A 392 4.50 -32.02 -4.95
C GLN A 392 5.10 -31.52 -6.28
N MET A 393 5.06 -32.34 -7.34
CA MET A 393 5.62 -32.00 -8.65
C MET A 393 4.96 -30.75 -9.25
N TYR A 394 3.64 -30.64 -9.11
CA TYR A 394 2.89 -29.49 -9.59
C TYR A 394 3.18 -28.23 -8.75
N LEU A 395 3.30 -28.37 -7.43
CA LEU A 395 3.64 -27.26 -6.53
C LEU A 395 5.02 -26.69 -6.83
N SER A 396 6.01 -27.56 -7.07
CA SER A 396 7.38 -27.19 -7.44
C SER A 396 7.46 -26.58 -8.84
N TYR A 397 6.78 -27.17 -9.83
CA TYR A 397 6.69 -26.61 -11.17
C TYR A 397 6.09 -25.20 -11.15
N ASN A 398 4.97 -25.02 -10.44
CA ASN A 398 4.33 -23.71 -10.32
C ASN A 398 5.17 -22.70 -9.57
N ASN A 399 5.96 -23.12 -8.58
CA ASN A 399 6.88 -22.26 -7.86
C ASN A 399 7.89 -21.62 -8.83
N VAL A 400 8.56 -22.47 -9.62
CA VAL A 400 9.54 -22.02 -10.61
C VAL A 400 8.89 -21.22 -11.74
N SER A 401 7.72 -21.66 -12.22
CA SER A 401 6.96 -20.95 -13.26
C SER A 401 6.53 -19.55 -12.80
N ALA A 402 6.05 -19.41 -11.56
CA ALA A 402 5.66 -18.12 -11.00
C ALA A 402 6.85 -17.14 -10.94
N LEU A 403 8.04 -17.62 -10.53
CA LEU A 403 9.24 -16.80 -10.52
C LEU A 403 9.69 -16.42 -11.94
N LYS A 404 9.62 -17.35 -12.91
CA LYS A 404 9.90 -17.07 -14.32
C LYS A 404 8.96 -16.00 -14.89
N MET A 405 7.67 -16.10 -14.59
CA MET A 405 6.67 -15.11 -15.00
C MET A 405 6.94 -13.74 -14.38
N LEU A 406 7.27 -13.68 -13.09
CA LEU A 406 7.66 -12.43 -12.41
C LEU A 406 8.89 -11.78 -13.06
N ALA A 407 9.91 -12.58 -13.39
CA ALA A 407 11.12 -12.11 -14.03
C ALA A 407 10.90 -11.65 -15.49
N ALA A 408 9.87 -12.17 -16.16
CA ALA A 408 9.48 -11.82 -17.52
C ALA A 408 8.57 -10.58 -17.60
N LEU A 409 8.10 -10.04 -16.48
CA LEU A 409 7.30 -8.82 -16.48
C LEU A 409 8.07 -7.65 -17.07
N ASN A 410 7.37 -6.88 -17.89
CA ASN A 410 7.86 -5.63 -18.47
C ASN A 410 7.63 -4.49 -17.47
N ASN A 411 8.29 -3.34 -17.64
CA ASN A 411 8.11 -2.12 -16.83
C ASN A 411 8.87 -2.05 -15.48
N TRP A 412 9.92 -2.84 -15.28
CA TRP A 412 10.82 -2.64 -14.14
C TRP A 412 11.45 -1.24 -14.16
N VAL A 413 11.27 -0.46 -13.09
CA VAL A 413 11.83 0.89 -12.96
C VAL A 413 13.06 0.85 -12.06
N LEU A 414 14.20 1.36 -12.55
CA LEU A 414 15.40 1.53 -11.73
C LEU A 414 15.17 2.61 -10.67
N THR A 415 15.10 2.20 -9.41
CA THR A 415 14.82 3.09 -8.28
C THR A 415 16.11 3.70 -7.75
N SER A 416 17.11 2.87 -7.53
CA SER A 416 18.39 3.29 -6.97
C SER A 416 19.51 2.30 -7.26
N GLU A 417 20.72 2.81 -7.40
CA GLU A 417 21.94 2.04 -7.63
C GLU A 417 23.00 2.48 -6.62
N LYS A 418 23.61 1.52 -5.93
CA LYS A 418 24.67 1.73 -4.92
C LYS A 418 25.65 0.57 -4.97
N ASN A 419 26.96 0.84 -4.92
CA ASN A 419 28.01 -0.18 -4.83
C ASN A 419 27.87 -1.33 -5.86
N LYS A 420 27.58 -1.00 -7.13
CA LYS A 420 27.34 -1.97 -8.23
C LYS A 420 26.09 -2.86 -8.06
N VAL A 421 25.25 -2.58 -7.07
CA VAL A 421 23.95 -3.23 -6.86
C VAL A 421 22.85 -2.31 -7.38
N SER A 422 22.02 -2.82 -8.29
CA SER A 422 20.90 -2.10 -8.88
C SER A 422 19.57 -2.59 -8.30
N LEU A 423 18.79 -1.70 -7.69
CA LEU A 423 17.44 -1.98 -7.18
C LEU A 423 16.39 -1.44 -8.15
N TYR A 424 15.57 -2.35 -8.65
CA TYR A 424 14.41 -2.08 -9.46
C TYR A 424 13.13 -2.34 -8.67
N THR A 425 12.10 -1.55 -8.93
CA THR A 425 10.74 -1.77 -8.40
C THR A 425 9.75 -1.90 -9.54
N LEU A 426 8.72 -2.71 -9.35
CA LEU A 426 7.59 -2.84 -10.25
C LEU A 426 6.31 -2.83 -9.41
N GLU A 427 5.30 -2.11 -9.87
CA GLU A 427 3.96 -2.18 -9.27
C GLU A 427 3.05 -2.96 -10.22
N GLU A 428 2.65 -4.16 -9.82
CA GLU A 428 1.82 -5.07 -10.63
C GLU A 428 0.71 -5.63 -9.75
N ASN A 429 -0.53 -5.67 -10.24
CA ASN A 429 -1.70 -6.19 -9.49
C ASN A 429 -1.81 -5.63 -8.06
N HIS A 430 -1.53 -4.33 -7.90
CA HIS A 430 -1.53 -3.65 -6.61
C HIS A 430 -0.57 -4.26 -5.57
N MET A 431 0.55 -4.87 -6.02
CA MET A 431 1.64 -5.38 -5.20
C MET A 431 2.94 -4.67 -5.56
N LEU A 432 3.80 -4.40 -4.57
CA LEU A 432 5.14 -3.88 -4.82
C LEU A 432 6.12 -5.04 -5.00
N CYS A 433 6.65 -5.19 -6.20
CA CYS A 433 7.69 -6.17 -6.50
C CYS A 433 9.06 -5.48 -6.53
N ILE A 434 10.10 -6.19 -6.11
CA ILE A 434 11.49 -5.75 -6.26
C ILE A 434 12.29 -6.75 -7.07
N ARG A 435 13.27 -6.20 -7.80
CA ARG A 435 14.34 -6.95 -8.45
C ARG A 435 15.66 -6.28 -8.08
N VAL A 436 16.60 -7.06 -7.56
CA VAL A 436 17.94 -6.59 -7.21
C VAL A 436 18.93 -7.31 -8.10
N GLU A 437 19.78 -6.55 -8.79
CA GLU A 437 20.78 -7.09 -9.71
C GLU A 437 22.20 -6.73 -9.28
N THR A 438 23.11 -7.69 -9.37
CA THR A 438 24.56 -7.52 -9.18
C THR A 438 25.33 -8.47 -10.10
N HIS A 439 26.64 -8.26 -10.21
CA HIS A 439 27.56 -9.14 -10.95
C HIS A 439 28.63 -9.66 -9.99
N VAL A 440 28.91 -10.96 -10.08
CA VAL A 440 29.92 -11.64 -9.24
C VAL A 440 30.92 -12.39 -10.12
N ALA A 441 32.18 -12.46 -9.68
CA ALA A 441 33.26 -13.15 -10.38
C ALA A 441 33.38 -14.63 -9.95
N VAL A 442 32.24 -15.34 -9.96
CA VAL A 442 32.12 -16.76 -9.57
C VAL A 442 31.31 -17.48 -10.64
N GLU A 443 31.68 -18.71 -10.98
CA GLU A 443 31.00 -19.55 -11.99
C GLU A 443 29.51 -19.76 -11.64
N ALA A 444 28.64 -19.75 -12.65
CA ALA A 444 27.19 -19.75 -12.45
C ALA A 444 26.68 -21.00 -11.72
N GLU A 445 27.28 -22.17 -12.00
CA GLU A 445 26.95 -23.43 -11.30
C GLU A 445 27.33 -23.37 -9.82
N GLN A 446 28.49 -22.80 -9.49
CA GLN A 446 28.93 -22.66 -8.11
C GLN A 446 28.03 -21.69 -7.33
N VAL A 447 27.65 -20.57 -7.95
CA VAL A 447 26.66 -19.64 -7.38
C VAL A 447 25.32 -20.35 -7.13
N PHE A 448 24.87 -21.19 -8.08
CA PHE A 448 23.64 -21.96 -7.94
C PHE A 448 23.68 -22.93 -6.75
N LEU A 449 24.78 -23.67 -6.58
CA LEU A 449 24.93 -24.61 -5.45
C LEU A 449 24.95 -23.88 -4.10
N LEU A 450 25.73 -22.81 -3.98
CA LEU A 450 25.86 -22.04 -2.73
C LEU A 450 24.55 -21.35 -2.32
N LEU A 451 23.80 -20.79 -3.28
CA LEU A 451 22.53 -20.12 -2.97
C LEU A 451 21.34 -21.07 -2.82
N SER A 452 21.45 -22.31 -3.32
CA SER A 452 20.41 -23.33 -3.14
C SER A 452 20.38 -23.86 -1.70
N ASP A 453 21.51 -23.81 -0.99
CA ASP A 453 21.57 -24.16 0.42
C ASP A 453 21.08 -22.99 1.29
N LEU A 454 19.77 -22.98 1.55
CA LEU A 454 19.16 -21.97 2.41
C LEU A 454 19.60 -22.08 3.88
N GLN A 455 20.16 -23.22 4.32
CA GLN A 455 20.64 -23.32 5.70
C GLN A 455 21.81 -22.38 5.93
N ARG A 456 22.64 -22.14 4.91
CA ARG A 456 23.79 -21.21 4.97
C ARG A 456 23.41 -19.75 4.71
N ARG A 457 22.15 -19.46 4.40
CA ARG A 457 21.71 -18.09 4.08
C ARG A 457 21.88 -17.11 5.24
N HIS A 458 21.77 -17.59 6.48
CA HIS A 458 21.99 -16.76 7.68
C HIS A 458 23.45 -16.26 7.81
N GLU A 459 24.41 -16.89 7.14
CA GLU A 459 25.82 -16.47 7.13
C GLU A 459 26.00 -15.09 6.48
N TRP A 460 25.13 -14.72 5.54
CA TRP A 460 25.27 -13.49 4.75
C TRP A 460 24.00 -12.62 4.68
N ASP A 461 22.80 -13.18 4.93
CA ASP A 461 21.53 -12.45 4.90
C ASP A 461 21.04 -12.17 6.34
N PRO A 462 21.16 -10.93 6.86
CA PRO A 462 20.76 -10.60 8.22
C PRO A 462 19.24 -10.73 8.45
N HIS A 463 18.44 -10.88 7.40
CA HIS A 463 17.01 -11.14 7.52
C HIS A 463 16.72 -12.60 7.89
N TYR A 464 17.66 -13.53 7.67
CA TYR A 464 17.54 -14.94 8.02
C TYR A 464 18.23 -15.17 9.37
N LYS A 465 17.44 -15.24 10.44
CA LYS A 465 17.98 -15.50 11.78
C LYS A 465 18.21 -17.01 11.99
N GLU A 466 17.22 -17.82 11.65
CA GLU A 466 17.25 -19.27 11.78
C GLU A 466 16.64 -19.90 10.51
N CYS A 467 17.21 -21.01 10.03
CA CYS A 467 16.70 -21.75 8.87
C CYS A 467 16.81 -23.26 9.10
N GLU A 468 15.68 -23.92 9.31
CA GLU A 468 15.58 -25.34 9.62
C GLU A 468 14.96 -26.09 8.42
N VAL A 469 15.51 -27.25 8.06
CA VAL A 469 14.90 -28.14 7.06
C VAL A 469 13.74 -28.89 7.73
N ILE A 470 12.53 -28.76 7.17
CA ILE A 470 11.36 -29.53 7.61
C ILE A 470 11.29 -30.86 6.87
N ASN A 471 11.38 -30.80 5.53
CA ASN A 471 11.19 -31.96 4.66
C ASN A 471 11.96 -31.73 3.37
N GLN A 472 12.73 -32.73 2.94
CA GLN A 472 13.30 -32.79 1.61
C GLN A 472 12.34 -33.60 0.71
N ALA A 473 11.60 -32.91 -0.15
CA ALA A 473 10.57 -33.53 -0.98
C ALA A 473 11.19 -34.35 -2.12
N ASP A 474 12.24 -33.81 -2.74
CA ASP A 474 13.11 -34.49 -3.69
C ASP A 474 14.54 -33.90 -3.68
N GLU A 475 15.37 -34.24 -4.66
CA GLU A 475 16.76 -33.75 -4.76
C GLU A 475 16.85 -32.23 -4.99
N ASP A 476 15.82 -31.62 -5.57
CA ASP A 476 15.79 -30.21 -5.99
C ASP A 476 14.73 -29.37 -5.26
N ASP A 477 13.92 -30.00 -4.41
CA ASP A 477 12.80 -29.40 -3.71
C ASP A 477 12.85 -29.69 -2.20
N THR A 478 12.99 -28.63 -1.41
CA THR A 478 13.10 -28.72 0.05
C THR A 478 12.21 -27.69 0.71
N ILE A 479 11.55 -28.10 1.81
CA ILE A 479 10.71 -27.24 2.65
C ILE A 479 11.50 -26.81 3.87
N TYR A 480 11.54 -25.50 4.10
CA TYR A 480 12.26 -24.88 5.20
C TYR A 480 11.32 -24.12 6.14
N ARG A 481 11.68 -24.09 7.42
CA ARG A 481 11.20 -23.09 8.38
C ARG A 481 12.24 -21.99 8.49
N VAL A 482 11.85 -20.77 8.17
CA VAL A 482 12.72 -19.59 8.23
C VAL A 482 12.19 -18.63 9.28
N VAL A 483 13.05 -18.19 10.19
CA VAL A 483 12.72 -17.16 11.19
C VAL A 483 13.44 -15.87 10.82
N THR A 484 12.69 -14.76 10.83
CA THR A 484 13.22 -13.42 10.56
C THR A 484 13.07 -12.52 11.79
N PRO A 485 14.02 -11.58 11.99
CA PRO A 485 13.97 -10.66 13.13
C PRO A 485 12.78 -9.69 12.99
N SER A 486 12.27 -9.17 14.11
CA SER A 486 11.19 -8.16 14.06
C SER A 486 11.64 -6.88 13.34
N VAL A 487 10.73 -6.29 12.57
CA VAL A 487 10.94 -5.00 11.89
C VAL A 487 10.81 -3.83 12.87
N SER A 488 9.98 -3.96 13.91
CA SER A 488 9.78 -2.94 14.93
C SER A 488 10.50 -3.29 16.22
N LYS A 489 11.01 -2.28 16.94
CA LYS A 489 11.62 -2.45 18.26
C LYS A 489 10.58 -3.05 19.22
N GLY A 490 10.86 -4.23 19.78
CA GLY A 490 9.95 -4.93 20.69
C GLY A 490 8.79 -5.70 20.03
N GLY A 491 8.74 -5.77 18.69
CA GLY A 491 7.78 -6.61 17.97
C GLY A 491 8.15 -8.09 17.99
N LYS A 492 7.17 -8.96 17.71
CA LYS A 492 7.42 -10.40 17.51
C LYS A 492 8.16 -10.63 16.19
N GLY A 493 9.08 -11.58 16.17
CA GLY A 493 9.70 -12.05 14.93
C GLY A 493 8.65 -12.69 14.00
N LYS A 494 9.04 -12.96 12.76
CA LYS A 494 8.18 -13.71 11.82
C LYS A 494 8.77 -15.08 11.55
N ASP A 495 7.89 -16.06 11.39
CA ASP A 495 8.25 -17.36 10.84
C ASP A 495 7.62 -17.54 9.47
N PHE A 496 8.30 -18.26 8.59
CA PHE A 496 7.85 -18.60 7.25
C PHE A 496 8.07 -20.09 7.01
N ILE A 497 7.11 -20.73 6.35
CA ILE A 497 7.25 -22.10 5.86
C ILE A 497 7.40 -21.99 4.34
N LEU A 498 8.59 -22.25 3.82
CA LEU A 498 8.96 -21.99 2.44
C LEU A 498 9.30 -23.27 1.69
N LEU A 499 8.65 -23.49 0.55
CA LEU A 499 9.10 -24.44 -0.47
C LEU A 499 10.17 -23.76 -1.33
N ALA A 500 11.37 -24.35 -1.33
CA ALA A 500 12.47 -23.96 -2.20
C ALA A 500 12.62 -24.97 -3.34
N SER A 501 12.47 -24.51 -4.57
CA SER A 501 12.55 -25.31 -5.79
C SER A 501 13.71 -24.81 -6.66
N ARG A 502 14.76 -25.62 -6.81
CA ARG A 502 15.93 -25.26 -7.62
C ARG A 502 15.89 -25.96 -8.97
N ARG A 503 16.27 -25.29 -10.06
CA ARG A 503 16.32 -25.88 -11.41
C ARG A 503 17.56 -25.41 -12.15
N ARG A 504 18.28 -26.39 -12.72
CA ARG A 504 19.37 -26.19 -13.68
C ARG A 504 18.81 -25.69 -15.03
N PRO A 505 19.63 -25.01 -15.85
CA PRO A 505 19.22 -24.58 -17.18
C PRO A 505 18.93 -25.77 -18.09
N CYS A 506 17.95 -25.61 -19.00
CA CYS A 506 17.64 -26.62 -20.02
C CYS A 506 18.62 -26.52 -21.19
N ASP A 507 18.91 -25.29 -21.63
CA ASP A 507 19.88 -24.96 -22.68
C ASP A 507 21.04 -24.10 -22.17
N SER A 508 22.14 -24.01 -22.91
CA SER A 508 23.34 -23.26 -22.49
C SER A 508 23.11 -21.75 -22.25
N ASP A 509 22.07 -21.18 -22.86
CA ASP A 509 21.70 -19.76 -22.71
C ASP A 509 20.67 -19.49 -21.59
N ASP A 510 20.11 -20.57 -21.02
CA ASP A 510 19.12 -20.48 -19.97
C ASP A 510 19.75 -20.17 -18.61
N PRO A 511 19.04 -19.44 -17.74
CA PRO A 511 19.50 -19.19 -16.39
C PRO A 511 19.16 -20.36 -15.44
N TYR A 512 19.93 -20.49 -14.38
CA TYR A 512 19.54 -21.28 -13.21
C TYR A 512 18.47 -20.54 -12.41
N TRP A 513 17.58 -21.30 -11.78
CA TRP A 513 16.47 -20.78 -10.97
C TRP A 513 16.49 -21.37 -9.57
N ILE A 514 16.25 -20.53 -8.58
CA ILE A 514 15.97 -20.94 -7.20
C ILE A 514 14.70 -20.21 -6.79
N ALA A 515 13.57 -20.90 -6.77
CA ALA A 515 12.26 -20.31 -6.49
C ALA A 515 11.80 -20.60 -5.07
N LEU A 516 11.26 -19.60 -4.40
CA LEU A 516 10.79 -19.63 -3.02
C LEU A 516 9.33 -19.20 -2.97
N ARG A 517 8.50 -20.00 -2.29
CA ARG A 517 7.10 -19.65 -2.00
C ARG A 517 6.63 -20.22 -0.67
N SER A 518 5.63 -19.58 -0.08
CA SER A 518 5.04 -20.08 1.16
C SER A 518 4.08 -21.25 0.93
N VAL A 519 4.20 -22.26 1.78
CA VAL A 519 3.29 -23.41 1.84
C VAL A 519 2.72 -23.55 3.25
N THR A 520 1.52 -24.13 3.38
CA THR A 520 0.91 -24.43 4.68
C THR A 520 1.05 -25.92 4.97
N LEU A 521 1.51 -26.23 6.19
CA LEU A 521 1.65 -27.58 6.72
C LEU A 521 0.83 -27.67 8.02
N PRO A 522 -0.14 -28.59 8.13
CA PRO A 522 -0.92 -28.77 9.36
C PRO A 522 -0.05 -29.08 10.59
N ALA A 523 1.10 -29.74 10.39
CA ALA A 523 2.05 -30.06 11.45
C ALA A 523 2.84 -28.84 11.99
N TYR A 524 2.81 -27.70 11.28
CA TYR A 524 3.52 -26.47 11.64
C TYR A 524 2.57 -25.25 11.67
N PRO A 525 1.57 -25.26 12.59
CA PRO A 525 0.65 -24.14 12.75
C PRO A 525 1.38 -22.88 13.27
N PRO A 526 0.81 -21.68 13.12
CA PRO A 526 1.34 -20.47 13.72
C PRO A 526 1.47 -20.62 15.25
N THR A 527 2.63 -20.24 15.80
CA THR A 527 2.87 -20.26 17.25
C THR A 527 2.64 -18.89 17.87
N GLU A 528 2.52 -18.79 19.19
CA GLU A 528 2.35 -17.49 19.85
C GLU A 528 3.62 -16.63 19.78
N ASP A 529 4.80 -17.23 19.68
CA ASP A 529 6.08 -16.52 19.68
C ASP A 529 6.35 -15.73 18.39
N TYR A 530 5.79 -16.19 17.27
CA TYR A 530 6.06 -15.66 15.94
C TYR A 530 4.77 -15.28 15.21
N THR A 531 4.84 -14.24 14.38
CA THR A 531 3.75 -13.95 13.44
C THR A 531 4.03 -14.63 12.10
N ARG A 532 3.18 -15.57 11.69
CA ARG A 532 3.31 -16.27 10.40
C ARG A 532 3.31 -15.27 9.25
N GLY A 533 4.43 -15.21 8.55
CA GLY A 533 4.57 -14.49 7.29
C GLY A 533 4.30 -15.41 6.10
N GLU A 534 3.97 -14.79 4.97
CA GLU A 534 3.75 -15.48 3.71
C GLU A 534 4.54 -14.79 2.61
N VAL A 535 5.04 -15.54 1.63
CA VAL A 535 5.74 -15.06 0.44
C VAL A 535 5.09 -15.72 -0.77
N LEU A 536 4.58 -14.90 -1.70
CA LEU A 536 3.86 -15.39 -2.87
C LEU A 536 4.84 -15.95 -3.92
N SER A 537 5.86 -15.17 -4.26
CA SER A 537 6.97 -15.58 -5.13
C SER A 537 8.21 -14.76 -4.82
N ALA A 538 9.32 -15.44 -4.56
CA ALA A 538 10.64 -14.84 -4.43
C ALA A 538 11.70 -15.80 -4.95
N GLY A 539 12.93 -15.33 -5.13
CA GLY A 539 14.03 -16.24 -5.49
C GLY A 539 15.11 -15.61 -6.35
N PHE A 540 16.01 -16.46 -6.84
CA PHE A 540 17.16 -16.07 -7.62
C PHE A 540 17.06 -16.54 -9.07
N ARG A 541 17.52 -15.69 -9.96
CA ARG A 541 17.87 -15.99 -11.35
C ARG A 541 19.37 -15.78 -11.50
N ILE A 542 20.07 -16.80 -11.96
CA ILE A 542 21.53 -16.78 -12.10
C ILE A 542 21.84 -17.05 -13.57
N LYS A 543 22.53 -16.11 -14.23
CA LYS A 543 22.87 -16.23 -15.66
C LYS A 543 24.36 -15.98 -15.88
N ALA A 544 25.02 -16.88 -16.59
CA ALA A 544 26.39 -16.67 -17.06
C ALA A 544 26.43 -15.50 -18.07
N ASN A 545 27.39 -14.60 -17.91
CA ASN A 545 27.60 -13.44 -18.78
C ASN A 545 29.09 -13.21 -19.03
N GLY A 546 29.67 -14.03 -19.92
CA GLY A 546 31.11 -14.05 -20.14
C GLY A 546 31.85 -14.58 -18.90
N SER A 547 32.83 -13.83 -18.40
CA SER A 547 33.60 -14.18 -17.19
C SER A 547 32.91 -13.79 -15.87
N LEU A 548 31.72 -13.20 -15.93
CA LEU A 548 30.96 -12.77 -14.76
C LEU A 548 29.60 -13.47 -14.74
N THR A 549 29.10 -13.73 -13.54
CA THR A 549 27.74 -14.23 -13.35
C THR A 549 26.83 -13.08 -12.96
N LYS A 550 25.75 -12.89 -13.74
CA LYS A 550 24.67 -11.95 -13.39
C LYS A 550 23.75 -12.62 -12.39
N LEU A 551 23.70 -12.07 -11.18
CA LEU A 551 22.81 -12.49 -10.11
C LEU A 551 21.62 -11.54 -10.03
N SER A 552 20.41 -12.08 -10.05
CA SER A 552 19.18 -11.29 -9.90
C SER A 552 18.26 -11.92 -8.86
N TYR A 553 17.97 -11.18 -7.80
CA TYR A 553 17.00 -11.58 -6.76
C TYR A 553 15.65 -10.89 -7.01
N TYR A 554 14.56 -11.64 -6.93
CA TYR A 554 13.20 -11.15 -7.09
C TYR A 554 12.41 -11.40 -5.81
N ASN A 555 11.50 -10.48 -5.48
CA ASN A 555 10.54 -10.69 -4.40
C ASN A 555 9.25 -9.92 -4.69
N GLN A 556 8.13 -10.64 -4.63
CA GLN A 556 6.81 -10.05 -4.67
C GLN A 556 6.37 -9.66 -3.25
N GLY A 557 6.20 -8.35 -3.02
CA GLY A 557 6.00 -7.77 -1.69
C GLY A 557 4.65 -8.14 -1.09
N THR A 558 4.64 -9.19 -0.27
CA THR A 558 3.53 -9.57 0.61
C THR A 558 3.60 -8.79 1.93
N PRO A 559 2.52 -8.75 2.74
CA PRO A 559 2.52 -8.04 4.03
C PRO A 559 3.59 -8.55 5.02
N GLY A 560 4.05 -9.79 4.83
CA GLY A 560 5.14 -10.41 5.58
C GLY A 560 6.47 -9.69 5.40
N VAL A 561 6.82 -9.35 4.16
CA VAL A 561 8.15 -8.84 3.77
C VAL A 561 8.14 -7.37 3.38
N LEU A 562 6.98 -6.81 3.08
CA LEU A 562 6.81 -5.43 2.63
C LEU A 562 7.49 -4.39 3.53
N PRO A 563 7.45 -4.49 4.88
CA PRO A 563 8.11 -3.50 5.73
C PRO A 563 9.64 -3.42 5.52
N TYR A 564 10.31 -4.52 5.15
CA TYR A 564 11.74 -4.48 4.81
C TYR A 564 11.94 -3.79 3.45
N ILE A 565 11.14 -4.17 2.47
CA ILE A 565 11.19 -3.64 1.09
C ILE A 565 10.91 -2.13 1.08
N SER A 566 9.83 -1.68 1.72
CA SER A 566 9.40 -0.29 1.72
C SER A 566 10.40 0.63 2.43
N THR A 567 11.11 0.15 3.45
CA THR A 567 12.15 0.91 4.17
C THR A 567 13.31 1.25 3.25
N ASP A 568 13.80 0.26 2.50
CA ASP A 568 14.88 0.46 1.53
C ASP A 568 14.42 1.30 0.32
N VAL A 569 13.21 1.05 -0.21
CA VAL A 569 12.64 1.81 -1.33
C VAL A 569 12.36 3.27 -0.95
N ALA A 570 11.98 3.53 0.30
CA ALA A 570 11.84 4.89 0.82
C ALA A 570 13.20 5.58 1.03
N GLY A 571 14.29 4.83 1.15
CA GLY A 571 15.64 5.33 1.40
C GLY A 571 15.97 5.53 2.88
N LEU A 572 15.22 4.88 3.78
CA LEU A 572 15.47 4.90 5.24
C LEU A 572 16.46 3.83 5.68
N SER A 573 16.72 2.84 4.84
CA SER A 573 17.67 1.75 5.07
C SER A 573 18.52 1.51 3.81
N SER A 574 19.56 0.70 3.98
CA SER A 574 20.31 0.06 2.91
C SER A 574 20.48 -1.44 3.18
N SER A 575 19.51 -2.06 3.84
CA SER A 575 19.54 -3.48 4.26
C SER A 575 19.63 -4.41 3.06
N ILE A 576 18.81 -4.20 2.03
CA ILE A 576 18.87 -4.99 0.78
C ILE A 576 20.25 -4.86 0.13
N TYR A 577 20.81 -3.65 0.08
CA TYR A 577 22.14 -3.39 -0.49
C TYR A 577 23.23 -4.08 0.30
N SER A 578 23.19 -3.98 1.63
CA SER A 578 24.13 -4.66 2.52
C SER A 578 24.03 -6.17 2.35
N ALA A 579 22.82 -6.74 2.34
CA ALA A 579 22.62 -8.18 2.21
C ALA A 579 23.16 -8.73 0.88
N ILE A 580 22.93 -8.02 -0.24
CA ILE A 580 23.45 -8.44 -1.55
C ILE A 580 24.97 -8.22 -1.66
N THR A 581 25.51 -7.20 -0.99
CA THR A 581 26.97 -7.01 -0.92
C THR A 581 27.62 -8.14 -0.10
N SER A 582 27.05 -8.49 1.06
CA SER A 582 27.48 -9.64 1.87
C SER A 582 27.33 -10.96 1.11
N CYS A 583 26.25 -11.12 0.34
CA CYS A 583 26.05 -12.27 -0.56
C CYS A 583 27.18 -12.38 -1.58
N SER A 584 27.56 -11.26 -2.21
CA SER A 584 28.65 -11.23 -3.20
C SER A 584 29.98 -11.62 -2.56
N ALA A 585 30.28 -11.11 -1.36
CA ALA A 585 31.48 -11.48 -0.61
C ALA A 585 31.49 -12.96 -0.21
N PHE A 586 30.36 -13.48 0.30
CA PHE A 586 30.18 -14.89 0.64
C PHE A 586 30.43 -15.81 -0.56
N LEU A 587 29.92 -15.45 -1.74
CA LEU A 587 30.13 -16.22 -2.96
C LEU A 587 31.60 -16.23 -3.39
N GLU A 588 32.30 -15.09 -3.29
CA GLU A 588 33.73 -14.98 -3.61
C GLU A 588 34.62 -15.76 -2.62
N GLU A 589 34.30 -15.73 -1.33
CA GLU A 589 35.00 -16.47 -0.28
C GLU A 589 34.83 -18.00 -0.42
N ASN A 590 33.68 -18.44 -0.95
CA ASN A 590 33.33 -19.86 -1.11
C ASN A 590 33.44 -20.36 -2.56
N LYS A 591 34.11 -19.62 -3.44
CA LYS A 591 34.23 -19.97 -4.87
C LYS A 591 34.92 -21.32 -5.11
N ASP A 592 35.84 -21.70 -4.21
CA ASP A 592 36.62 -22.94 -4.30
C ASP A 592 36.08 -24.05 -3.37
N SER A 593 35.06 -23.75 -2.56
CA SER A 593 34.42 -24.71 -1.67
C SER A 593 33.52 -25.62 -2.50
N LEU A 594 33.96 -26.85 -2.78
CA LEU A 594 33.06 -27.90 -3.27
C LEU A 594 31.94 -28.09 -2.25
N ALA A 595 30.74 -27.59 -2.54
CA ALA A 595 29.56 -27.93 -1.76
C ALA A 595 29.43 -29.46 -1.83
N ALA A 596 29.58 -30.14 -0.70
CA ALA A 596 29.51 -31.59 -0.64
C ALA A 596 28.14 -32.05 -1.13
N VAL A 597 28.08 -32.51 -2.38
CA VAL A 597 26.94 -33.25 -2.92
C VAL A 597 26.92 -34.57 -2.14
N PRO A 598 25.80 -34.97 -1.49
CA PRO A 598 25.69 -36.34 -0.98
C PRO A 598 25.87 -37.28 -2.18
N PRO A 599 26.75 -38.29 -2.10
CA PRO A 599 27.07 -39.11 -3.26
C PRO A 599 25.80 -39.80 -3.77
N ALA A 600 25.57 -39.71 -5.08
CA ALA A 600 24.58 -40.54 -5.77
C ALA A 600 24.82 -42.00 -5.40
N ALA A 601 23.81 -42.67 -4.86
CA ALA A 601 23.88 -44.09 -4.58
C ALA A 601 24.16 -44.85 -5.89
N PRO A 602 25.17 -45.74 -5.93
CA PRO A 602 25.42 -46.53 -7.13
C PRO A 602 24.42 -47.67 -7.19
N GLY A 603 23.48 -47.59 -8.12
CA GLY A 603 22.69 -48.76 -8.52
C GLY A 603 21.35 -48.41 -9.13
N GLU A 604 21.25 -48.49 -10.46
CA GLU A 604 20.37 -49.48 -11.10
C GLU A 604 20.64 -49.59 -12.61
N PRO A 605 20.28 -50.73 -13.24
CA PRO A 605 20.92 -51.24 -14.44
C PRO A 605 20.47 -50.56 -15.73
N ARG A 606 21.38 -50.58 -16.71
CA ARG A 606 21.06 -50.34 -18.12
C ARG A 606 19.94 -51.29 -18.56
N TRP A 607 18.83 -50.72 -19.00
CA TRP A 607 17.87 -51.41 -19.84
C TRP A 607 18.37 -51.28 -21.29
N ASP A 608 18.84 -52.40 -21.85
CA ASP A 608 19.07 -52.51 -23.29
C ASP A 608 17.72 -52.58 -24.03
N PRO A 609 17.62 -52.01 -25.24
CA PRO A 609 16.36 -51.93 -25.98
C PRO A 609 16.07 -53.26 -26.69
N VAL A 610 14.86 -53.79 -26.46
CA VAL A 610 14.15 -54.70 -27.37
C VAL A 610 12.75 -54.18 -27.59
#